data_AF-A0A0P6XY50-F1
#
_entry.id   AF-A0A0P6XY50-F1
#
_cell.length_a   1.000
_cell.length_b   1.000
_cell.length_c   1.000
_cell.angle_alpha   90.00
_cell.angle_beta   90.00
_cell.angle_gamma   90.00
#
_symmetry.space_group_name_H-M   'P 1'
#
loop_
_entity.id
_entity.type
_entity.pdbx_description
1 polymer ?
#
loop_
_entity_poly.entity_id
_entity_poly.type
_entity_poly.pdbx_seq_one_letter_code
_entity_poly.pdbx_strand_id
1 'polypeptide(L)' 'MDPQILQKVCRQIYARFPQVQGQKPKVKPQAEEIYLLVFESRATTADGKTLHHTVRATVTKTGKIIKTSTSR' A
#
# COMPACT_ATOMS: atom_id res chain seq x y z
N MET A 1 -14.11 2.56 -2.37
CA MET A 1 -13.32 2.06 -3.52
C MET A 1 -13.83 0.66 -3.87
N ASP A 2 -13.96 0.35 -5.16
CA ASP A 2 -14.42 -0.97 -5.62
C ASP A 2 -13.40 -2.07 -5.25
N PRO A 3 -13.83 -3.22 -4.68
CA PRO A 3 -12.96 -4.34 -4.35
C PRO A 3 -12.12 -4.87 -5.53
N GLN A 4 -12.65 -4.89 -6.75
CA GLN A 4 -11.93 -5.38 -7.93
C GLN A 4 -10.75 -4.46 -8.29
N ILE A 5 -11.01 -3.14 -8.25
CA ILE A 5 -9.98 -2.12 -8.49
C ILE A 5 -8.94 -2.16 -7.38
N LEU A 6 -9.37 -2.32 -6.12
CA LEU A 6 -8.46 -2.44 -4.98
C LEU A 6 -7.52 -3.63 -5.16
N GLN A 7 -8.02 -4.81 -5.55
CA GLN A 7 -7.17 -5.97 -5.80
C GLN A 7 -6.18 -5.75 -6.95
N LYS A 8 -6.58 -5.06 -8.01
CA LYS A 8 -5.69 -4.70 -9.13
C LYS A 8 -4.56 -3.78 -8.66
N VAL A 9 -4.89 -2.76 -7.88
CA VAL A 9 -3.90 -1.85 -7.30
C VAL A 9 -2.98 -2.57 -6.32
N CYS A 10 -3.51 -3.41 -5.44
CA CYS A 10 -2.70 -4.22 -4.52
C CYS A 10 -1.68 -5.08 -5.28
N ARG A 11 -2.09 -5.75 -6.37
CA ARG A 11 -1.16 -6.53 -7.20
C ARG A 11 -0.03 -5.67 -7.77
N GLN A 12 -0.33 -4.46 -8.24
CA GLN A 12 0.69 -3.53 -8.75
C GLN A 12 1.65 -3.06 -7.65
N ILE A 13 1.12 -2.79 -6.44
CA ILE A 13 1.94 -2.40 -5.29
C ILE A 13 2.83 -3.55 -4.85
N TYR A 14 2.31 -4.78 -4.72
CA TYR A 14 3.11 -5.93 -4.33
C TYR A 14 4.23 -6.24 -5.32
N ALA A 15 4.00 -6.06 -6.62
CA ALA A 15 5.03 -6.23 -7.63
C ALA A 15 6.19 -5.22 -7.49
N ARG A 16 5.92 -4.01 -6.98
CA ARG A 16 6.94 -2.96 -6.77
C ARG A 16 7.54 -2.99 -5.36
N PHE A 17 6.77 -3.43 -4.37
CA PHE A 17 7.11 -3.42 -2.95
C PHE A 17 6.81 -4.80 -2.34
N PRO A 18 7.64 -5.82 -2.64
CA PRO A 18 7.44 -7.18 -2.14
C PRO A 18 7.44 -7.25 -0.61
N GLN A 19 8.07 -6.30 0.08
CA GLN A 19 8.07 -6.22 1.54
C GLN A 19 6.68 -6.05 2.17
N VAL A 20 5.68 -5.56 1.43
CA VAL A 20 4.28 -5.46 1.90
C VAL A 20 3.36 -6.45 1.20
N GLN A 21 3.91 -7.44 0.49
CA GLN A 21 3.14 -8.46 -0.21
C GLN A 21 2.24 -9.24 0.77
N GLY A 22 0.97 -9.41 0.40
CA GLY A 22 -0.03 -10.08 1.23
C GLY A 22 -0.66 -9.19 2.30
N GLN A 23 -0.12 -8.00 2.57
CA GLN A 23 -0.67 -7.09 3.56
C GLN A 23 -1.87 -6.32 3.01
N LYS A 24 -3.02 -6.43 3.68
CA LYS A 24 -4.21 -5.66 3.30
C LYS A 24 -3.98 -4.17 3.59
N PRO A 25 -4.13 -3.27 2.60
CA PRO A 25 -3.98 -1.85 2.84
C PRO A 25 -5.16 -1.28 3.63
N LYS A 26 -4.88 -0.28 4.44
CA LYS A 26 -5.89 0.63 4.98
C LYS A 26 -6.30 1.60 3.87
N VAL A 27 -7.56 1.59 3.48
CA VAL A 27 -8.11 2.51 2.47
C VAL A 27 -8.64 3.76 3.16
N LYS A 28 -8.09 4.92 2.84
CA LYS A 28 -8.55 6.22 3.36
C LYS A 28 -9.00 7.12 2.21
N PRO A 29 -10.24 7.62 2.18
CA PRO A 29 -10.59 8.68 1.23
C PRO A 29 -9.85 9.97 1.60
N GLN A 30 -9.31 10.71 0.62
CA GLN A 30 -8.62 12.00 0.86
C GLN A 30 -9.34 13.18 0.21
N ALA A 31 -9.64 13.07 -1.08
CA ALA A 31 -10.31 14.10 -1.87
C ALA A 31 -11.34 13.42 -2.78
N GLU A 32 -12.09 14.22 -3.53
CA GLU A 32 -13.08 13.71 -4.47
C GLU A 32 -12.41 12.74 -5.45
N GLU A 33 -12.86 11.49 -5.44
CA GLU A 33 -12.34 10.38 -6.25
C GLU A 33 -10.88 9.96 -6.00
N ILE A 34 -10.24 10.40 -4.91
CA ILE A 34 -8.88 10.00 -4.53
C ILE A 34 -8.88 9.22 -3.23
N TYR A 35 -8.20 8.08 -3.26
CA TYR A 35 -7.99 7.18 -2.12
C TYR A 35 -6.50 7.08 -1.79
N LEU A 36 -6.18 7.09 -0.51
CA LEU A 36 -4.87 6.77 0.03
C LEU A 36 -4.89 5.33 0.56
N LEU A 37 -4.06 4.48 -0.03
CA LEU A 37 -3.83 3.12 0.42
C LEU A 37 -2.57 3.08 1.27
N VAL A 38 -2.68 2.60 2.51
CA VAL A 38 -1.56 2.49 3.43
C VAL A 38 -1.31 1.02 3.73
N PHE A 39 -0.17 0.50 3.27
CA PHE A 39 0.31 -0.84 3.53
C PHE A 39 1.35 -0.78 4.65
N GLU A 40 1.18 -1.62 5.67
CA GLU A 40 2.09 -1.72 6.79
C GLU A 40 2.57 -3.16 6.88
N SER A 41 3.89 -3.36 6.88
CA SER A 41 4.51 -4.64 7.20
C SER A 41 5.55 -4.47 8.30
N ARG A 42 5.76 -5.57 9.03
CA ARG A 42 6.74 -5.67 10.09
C ARG A 42 7.62 -6.85 9.74
N ALA A 43 8.93 -6.63 9.66
CA ALA A 43 9.91 -7.67 9.45
C ALA A 43 10.82 -7.74 10.67
N THR A 44 10.99 -8.92 11.26
CA THR A 44 11.96 -9.12 12.34
C THR A 44 13.33 -9.37 11.71
N THR A 45 14.32 -8.57 12.08
CA THR A 45 15.71 -8.74 11.63
C THR A 45 16.41 -9.84 12.43
N ALA A 46 17.55 -10.32 11.92
CA ALA A 46 18.34 -11.34 12.60
C ALA A 46 18.75 -10.93 14.04
N ASP A 47 18.91 -9.64 14.28
CA ASP A 47 19.23 -9.06 15.60
C ASP A 47 18.01 -8.92 16.54
N GLY A 48 16.85 -9.48 16.18
CA GLY A 48 15.63 -9.42 16.98
C GLY A 48 14.90 -8.07 16.96
N LYS A 49 15.38 -7.10 16.17
CA LYS A 49 14.71 -5.79 16.02
C LYS A 49 13.57 -5.88 15.01
N THR A 50 12.50 -5.13 15.25
CA THR A 50 11.39 -5.02 14.31
C THR A 50 11.60 -3.84 13.38
N LEU A 51 11.59 -4.11 12.08
CA LEU A 51 11.68 -3.12 11.03
C LEU A 51 10.29 -2.86 10.46
N HIS A 52 9.87 -1.60 10.45
CA HIS A 52 8.54 -1.20 10.01
C HIS A 52 8.60 -0.68 8.58
N HIS A 53 8.02 -1.40 7.63
CA HIS A 53 7.86 -0.90 6.27
C HIS A 53 6.45 -0.36 6.09
N THR A 54 6.35 0.92 5.71
CA THR A 54 5.07 1.53 5.37
C THR A 54 5.11 2.00 3.92
N VAL A 55 4.17 1.53 3.10
CA VAL A 55 3.98 1.99 1.72
C VAL A 55 2.65 2.72 1.63
N ARG A 56 2.68 3.95 1.14
CA ARG A 56 1.51 4.81 0.96
C ARG A 56 1.34 5.07 -0.53
N ALA A 57 0.22 4.62 -1.10
CA ALA A 57 -0.12 4.83 -2.50
C ALA A 57 -1.38 5.67 -2.63
N THR A 58 -1.26 6.83 -3.27
CA THR A 58 -2.40 7.67 -3.64
C THR A 58 -2.92 7.18 -4.97
N VAL A 59 -4.20 6.79 -5.02
CA VAL A 59 -4.85 6.21 -6.18
C VAL A 59 -6.17 6.89 -6.49
N THR A 60 -6.52 6.97 -7.77
CA THR A 60 -7.85 7.42 -8.19
C THR A 60 -8.89 6.33 -7.96
N LYS A 61 -10.17 6.70 -8.04
CA LYS A 61 -11.32 5.78 -8.06
C LYS A 61 -11.23 4.72 -9.17
N THR A 62 -10.61 5.06 -10.30
CA THR A 62 -10.34 4.14 -11.42
C THR A 62 -9.15 3.20 -11.19
N GLY A 63 -8.41 3.37 -10.08
CA GLY A 63 -7.25 2.55 -9.74
C GLY A 63 -5.94 3.00 -10.38
N LYS A 64 -5.88 4.21 -10.93
CA LYS A 64 -4.62 4.80 -11.39
C LYS A 64 -3.81 5.25 -10.17
N ILE A 65 -2.59 4.76 -10.03
CA ILE A 65 -1.67 5.20 -8.98
C ILE A 65 -1.09 6.56 -9.39
N ILE A 66 -1.35 7.59 -8.58
CA ILE A 66 -0.87 8.96 -8.78
C ILE A 66 0.53 9.11 -8.18
N LYS A 67 0.69 8.65 -6.93
CA LYS A 67 1.93 8.81 -6.17
C LYS A 67 2.12 7.62 -5.25
N THR A 68 3.37 7.21 -5.05
CA THR A 68 3.74 6.24 -4.02
C THR A 68 4.84 6.83 -3.14
N SER A 69 4.75 6.60 -1.83
CA SER A 69 5.79 6.97 -0.87
C SER A 69 6.05 5.81 0.08
N THR A 70 7.29 5.67 0.54
CA THR A 70 7.70 4.59 1.42
C THR A 70 8.42 5.14 2.64
N SER A 71 8.24 4.48 3.78
CA SER A 71 8.97 4.70 5.02
C SER A 71 9.53 3.36 5.50
N ARG A 72 10.74 3.38 6.05
CA ARG A 72 11.44 2.22 6.61
C ARG A 72 11.96 2.58 8.00
#